data_AF-A0A4R5F2X8-F1
#
_entry.id   AF-A0A4R5F2X8-F1
#
_cell.length_a   1.000
_cell.length_b   1.000
_cell.length_c   1.000
_cell.angle_alpha   90.00
_cell.angle_beta   90.00
_cell.angle_gamma   90.00
#
_symmetry.space_group_name_H-M   'P 1'
#
loop_
_entity.id
_entity.type
_entity.pdbx_description
1 polymer ?
#
loop_
_entity_poly.entity_id
_entity_poly.type
_entity_poly.pdbx_seq_one_letter_code
_entity_poly.pdbx_strand_id
1 'polypeptide(L)'
;MILDAHGHVGTWPDFLIPHPAAEHLLAAMDRIGVAAMGISHLLAVGPDAVRGNAAAMEIAARFPGRFGVWQVYNPHHRTPLPSAGTPGVWGVKLHPDVHQCPLDDPAYEPVWRCGLPVLAHGQTDSPWSDPARFATVAARHPHVPLLMGHTGLWPYGFGRAVRLVADHPSVFLETCGSKMTGRWIARLAALAPAHPERVTVVAHGVACWHAEAFARLHPLSVAGLVLVAPACAKDRRPLGPARSAGRWLPALGGTWGATALARLVGPPAHRLFAGCPDPAGVYSMGKVPAAVAGEWLARRDMAADLHRLRAEKPVPGVAVTVISTGERDACEERLARDLAAELVRLPAVGRQVPLEAPEAIVDAVAAVR
;
A
#
# COMPACT_ATOMS: atom_id res chain seq x y z
N MET A 1 10.75 2.41 16.33
CA MET A 1 9.35 2.02 16.57
C MET A 1 8.57 2.31 15.30
N ILE A 2 7.75 1.37 14.81
CA ILE A 2 6.94 1.53 13.59
C ILE A 2 5.46 1.59 13.99
N LEU A 3 4.74 2.59 13.49
CA LEU A 3 3.29 2.73 13.68
C LEU A 3 2.60 2.64 12.31
N ASP A 4 1.61 1.77 12.17
CA ASP A 4 0.77 1.71 10.98
C ASP A 4 -0.44 2.63 11.18
N ALA A 5 -0.55 3.67 10.37
CA ALA A 5 -1.60 4.67 10.51
C ALA A 5 -2.98 4.19 10.02
N HIS A 6 -3.09 3.11 9.25
CA HIS A 6 -4.31 2.83 8.50
C HIS A 6 -4.60 1.33 8.30
N GLY A 7 -5.27 0.75 9.29
CA GLY A 7 -5.79 -0.62 9.28
C GLY A 7 -7.32 -0.71 9.33
N HIS A 8 -7.83 -1.89 8.99
CA HIS A 8 -9.26 -2.21 9.02
C HIS A 8 -9.51 -3.57 9.65
N VAL A 9 -10.59 -3.66 10.43
CA VAL A 9 -11.13 -4.90 11.00
C VAL A 9 -12.58 -5.10 10.55
N GLY A 10 -13.03 -6.35 10.53
CA GLY A 10 -14.33 -6.74 10.00
C GLY A 10 -14.31 -7.08 8.51
N THR A 11 -15.49 -7.28 7.93
CA THR A 11 -15.68 -7.66 6.53
C THR A 11 -16.17 -6.49 5.69
N TRP A 12 -15.93 -6.56 4.37
CA TRP A 12 -16.43 -5.60 3.40
C TRP A 12 -17.17 -6.34 2.26
N PRO A 13 -18.29 -5.83 1.73
CA PRO A 13 -19.06 -6.54 0.70
C PRO A 13 -18.34 -6.59 -0.66
N ASP A 14 -17.51 -5.61 -1.01
CA ASP A 14 -16.98 -5.49 -2.38
C ASP A 14 -15.79 -6.42 -2.65
N PHE A 15 -15.11 -6.90 -1.61
CA PHE A 15 -13.96 -7.79 -1.76
C PHE A 15 -13.72 -8.64 -0.51
N LEU A 16 -13.14 -9.81 -0.74
CA LEU A 16 -12.83 -10.77 0.31
C LEU A 16 -11.72 -10.26 1.22
N ILE A 17 -11.99 -10.27 2.53
CA ILE A 17 -11.00 -10.12 3.60
C ILE A 17 -10.91 -11.47 4.30
N PRO A 18 -9.87 -12.28 4.04
CA PRO A 18 -9.81 -13.67 4.51
C PRO A 18 -9.69 -13.76 6.04
N HIS A 19 -9.07 -12.77 6.68
CA HIS A 19 -8.83 -12.73 8.12
C HIS A 19 -9.29 -11.39 8.70
N PRO A 20 -10.59 -11.24 9.01
CA PRO A 20 -11.17 -9.94 9.41
C PRO A 20 -10.95 -9.59 10.90
N ALA A 21 -10.42 -10.51 11.71
CA ALA A 21 -10.30 -10.35 13.15
C ALA A 21 -9.00 -9.64 13.58
N ALA A 22 -9.06 -8.89 14.67
CA ALA A 22 -7.93 -8.11 15.20
C ALA A 22 -6.73 -8.98 15.60
N GLU A 23 -6.98 -10.21 16.06
CA GLU A 23 -5.95 -11.19 16.44
C GLU A 23 -5.04 -11.55 15.27
N HIS A 24 -5.58 -11.59 14.05
CA HIS A 24 -4.79 -11.86 12.85
C HIS A 24 -3.93 -10.65 12.49
N LEU A 25 -4.45 -9.43 12.65
CA LEU A 25 -3.65 -8.21 12.48
C LEU A 25 -2.54 -8.14 13.52
N LEU A 26 -2.84 -8.47 14.78
CA LEU A 26 -1.85 -8.50 15.87
C LEU A 26 -0.70 -9.47 15.55
N ALA A 27 -1.03 -10.70 15.15
CA ALA A 27 -0.03 -11.69 14.75
C ALA A 27 0.79 -11.23 13.54
N ALA A 28 0.17 -10.54 12.56
CA ALA A 28 0.89 -9.95 11.44
C ALA A 28 1.82 -8.81 11.90
N MET A 29 1.34 -7.92 12.75
CA MET A 29 2.11 -6.81 13.33
C MET A 29 3.33 -7.31 14.09
N ASP A 30 3.18 -8.31 14.95
CA ASP A 30 4.28 -8.93 15.71
C ASP A 30 5.34 -9.51 14.78
N ARG A 31 4.91 -10.19 13.72
CA ARG A 31 5.80 -10.78 12.71
C ARG A 31 6.61 -9.74 11.92
N ILE A 32 6.04 -8.57 11.63
CA ILE A 32 6.70 -7.53 10.81
C ILE A 32 7.26 -6.36 11.62
N GLY A 33 7.21 -6.42 12.95
CA GLY A 33 7.74 -5.39 13.84
C GLY A 33 6.91 -4.10 13.93
N VAL A 34 5.61 -4.14 13.60
CA VAL A 34 4.70 -3.00 13.80
C VAL A 34 4.27 -2.94 15.27
N ALA A 35 4.61 -1.84 15.94
CA ALA A 35 4.36 -1.67 17.36
C ALA A 35 2.87 -1.45 17.65
N ALA A 36 2.23 -0.56 16.88
CA ALA A 36 0.80 -0.29 17.00
C ALA A 36 0.18 0.08 15.64
N MET A 37 -1.14 -0.13 15.52
CA MET A 37 -1.91 0.13 14.31
C MET A 37 -3.17 0.94 14.60
N GLY A 38 -3.45 1.92 13.75
CA GLY A 38 -4.67 2.71 13.77
C GLY A 38 -5.76 2.01 13.00
N ILE A 39 -6.85 1.61 13.64
CA ILE A 39 -7.92 0.81 13.03
C ILE A 39 -9.23 1.59 12.90
N SER A 40 -9.96 1.33 11.81
CA SER A 40 -11.39 1.60 11.71
C SER A 40 -12.14 0.31 11.43
N HIS A 41 -13.19 0.02 12.19
CA HIS A 41 -14.04 -1.13 11.94
C HIS A 41 -14.88 -0.90 10.67
N LEU A 42 -14.94 -1.87 9.77
CA LEU A 42 -15.61 -1.74 8.47
C LEU A 42 -17.13 -1.61 8.59
N LEU A 43 -17.73 -2.25 9.61
CA LEU A 43 -19.10 -1.96 10.03
C LEU A 43 -19.31 -0.45 10.29
N ALA A 44 -18.32 0.22 10.90
CA ALA A 44 -18.43 1.63 11.22
C ALA A 44 -18.32 2.52 9.97
N VAL A 45 -17.39 2.16 9.08
CA VAL A 45 -17.16 2.85 7.80
C VAL A 45 -18.40 2.77 6.91
N GLY A 46 -19.06 1.61 6.88
CA GLY A 46 -20.23 1.37 6.06
C GLY A 46 -21.54 1.57 6.83
N PRO A 47 -22.27 0.48 7.16
CA PRO A 47 -23.69 0.58 7.46
C PRO A 47 -24.02 1.01 8.90
N ASP A 48 -23.11 0.88 9.87
CA ASP A 48 -23.40 1.19 11.28
C ASP A 48 -22.17 1.71 12.03
N ALA A 49 -21.96 3.03 11.90
CA ALA A 49 -20.93 3.79 12.61
C ALA A 49 -20.97 3.60 14.13
N VAL A 50 -22.16 3.48 14.76
CA VAL A 50 -22.26 3.36 16.22
C VAL A 50 -21.76 2.00 16.69
N ARG A 51 -22.32 0.90 16.15
CA ARG A 51 -21.93 -0.46 16.55
C ARG A 51 -20.50 -0.77 16.15
N GLY A 52 -20.08 -0.34 14.96
CA GLY A 52 -18.71 -0.56 14.50
C GLY A 52 -17.67 0.20 15.34
N ASN A 53 -17.96 1.44 15.75
CA ASN A 53 -17.07 2.19 16.66
C ASN A 53 -16.98 1.51 18.03
N ALA A 54 -18.10 1.04 18.59
CA ALA A 54 -18.09 0.28 19.84
C ALA A 54 -17.19 -0.97 19.74
N ALA A 55 -17.33 -1.75 18.67
CA ALA A 55 -16.48 -2.91 18.43
C ALA A 55 -14.98 -2.55 18.27
N ALA A 56 -14.66 -1.43 17.62
CA ALA A 56 -13.28 -0.94 17.53
C ALA A 56 -12.71 -0.58 18.91
N MET A 57 -13.51 0.07 19.76
CA MET A 57 -13.11 0.43 21.12
C MET A 57 -12.88 -0.80 22.01
N GLU A 58 -13.73 -1.82 21.89
CA GLU A 58 -13.53 -3.12 22.57
C GLU A 58 -12.21 -3.78 22.17
N ILE A 59 -11.84 -3.72 20.89
CA ILE A 59 -10.54 -4.22 20.40
C ILE A 59 -9.38 -3.45 21.03
N ALA A 60 -9.44 -2.12 21.06
CA ALA A 60 -8.39 -1.29 21.65
C ALA A 60 -8.24 -1.52 23.17
N ALA A 61 -9.36 -1.73 23.88
CA ALA A 61 -9.35 -2.08 25.30
C ALA A 61 -8.75 -3.47 25.57
N ARG A 62 -9.01 -4.44 24.69
CA ARG A 62 -8.50 -5.81 24.80
C ARG A 62 -7.00 -5.93 24.51
N PHE A 63 -6.47 -5.07 23.63
CA PHE A 63 -5.05 -5.03 23.27
C PHE A 63 -4.46 -3.62 23.49
N PRO A 64 -4.35 -3.19 24.76
CA PRO A 64 -3.95 -1.82 25.09
C PRO A 64 -2.56 -1.51 24.52
N GLY A 65 -2.44 -0.34 23.90
CA GLY A 65 -1.20 0.13 23.26
C GLY A 65 -0.87 -0.54 21.92
N ARG A 66 -1.60 -1.58 21.49
CA ARG A 66 -1.41 -2.23 20.18
C ARG A 66 -2.34 -1.67 19.11
N PHE A 67 -3.56 -1.29 19.48
CA PHE A 67 -4.51 -0.68 18.56
C PHE A 67 -4.97 0.69 19.05
N GLY A 68 -5.04 1.64 18.11
CA GLY A 68 -5.71 2.91 18.28
C GLY A 68 -6.89 3.03 17.35
N VAL A 69 -7.98 3.63 17.80
CA VAL A 69 -9.22 3.74 17.03
C VAL A 69 -9.24 5.07 16.28
N TRP A 70 -9.43 4.99 14.97
CA TRP A 70 -9.94 6.10 14.18
C TRP A 70 -11.46 6.03 14.19
N GLN A 71 -12.09 6.76 15.11
CA GLN A 71 -13.53 6.69 15.35
C GLN A 71 -14.27 7.26 14.14
N VAL A 72 -15.14 6.47 13.52
CA VAL A 72 -15.84 6.89 12.30
C VAL A 72 -16.91 7.93 12.63
N TYR A 73 -16.84 9.07 11.93
CA TYR A 73 -17.91 10.06 11.93
C TYR A 73 -18.75 9.93 10.65
N ASN A 74 -20.01 9.55 10.79
CA ASN A 74 -20.98 9.56 9.70
C ASN A 74 -21.88 10.81 9.85
N PRO A 75 -21.85 11.74 8.88
CA PRO A 75 -22.55 13.03 8.99
C PRO A 75 -24.08 12.88 8.98
N HIS A 76 -24.62 11.82 8.37
CA HIS A 76 -26.07 11.57 8.30
C HIS A 76 -26.65 11.12 9.63
N HIS A 77 -25.83 10.44 10.44
CA HIS A 77 -26.23 9.96 11.76
C HIS A 77 -25.68 10.85 12.89
N ARG A 78 -24.83 11.84 12.56
CA ARG A 78 -24.14 12.73 13.50
C ARG A 78 -23.52 11.93 14.64
N THR A 79 -22.76 10.87 14.30
CA THR A 79 -22.23 9.97 15.31
C THR A 79 -21.37 10.70 16.35
N PRO A 80 -21.35 10.24 17.61
CA PRO A 80 -20.57 10.89 18.65
C PRO A 80 -19.09 11.02 18.28
N LEU A 81 -18.54 12.20 18.49
CA LEU A 81 -17.10 12.47 18.33
C LEU A 81 -16.35 12.13 19.63
N PRO A 82 -15.09 11.69 19.53
CA PRO A 82 -14.26 11.49 20.71
C PRO A 82 -13.86 12.83 21.33
N SER A 83 -13.62 12.81 22.64
CA SER A 83 -12.98 13.91 23.35
C SER A 83 -11.46 13.81 23.19
N ALA A 84 -10.75 14.94 23.28
CA ALA A 84 -9.29 14.92 23.33
C ALA A 84 -8.80 14.05 24.51
N GLY A 85 -7.86 13.16 24.24
CA GLY A 85 -7.31 12.25 25.23
C GLY A 85 -8.18 11.03 25.57
N THR A 86 -9.26 10.75 24.82
CA THR A 86 -10.00 9.48 24.99
C THR A 86 -9.05 8.28 24.86
N PRO A 87 -8.93 7.42 25.88
CA PRO A 87 -8.01 6.30 25.86
C PRO A 87 -8.28 5.37 24.67
N GLY A 88 -7.21 5.01 23.95
CA GLY A 88 -7.30 4.10 22.81
C GLY A 88 -7.84 4.74 21.51
N VAL A 89 -8.07 6.05 21.46
CA VAL A 89 -8.52 6.77 20.25
C VAL A 89 -7.38 7.60 19.67
N TRP A 90 -7.11 7.44 18.38
CA TRP A 90 -6.10 8.23 17.65
C TRP A 90 -6.69 9.45 16.96
N GLY A 91 -7.99 9.44 16.67
CA GLY A 91 -8.69 10.57 16.08
C GLY A 91 -9.97 10.13 15.37
N VAL A 92 -10.34 10.86 14.31
CA VAL A 92 -11.59 10.64 13.57
C VAL A 92 -11.32 10.04 12.20
N LYS A 93 -12.14 9.07 11.79
CA LYS A 93 -12.16 8.51 10.43
C LYS A 93 -13.33 9.10 9.63
N LEU A 94 -13.06 9.56 8.41
CA LEU A 94 -14.08 9.92 7.43
C LEU A 94 -14.00 9.03 6.18
N HIS A 95 -15.16 8.70 5.61
CA HIS A 95 -15.24 8.07 4.30
C HIS A 95 -16.26 8.79 3.40
N PRO A 96 -15.90 9.96 2.84
CA PRO A 96 -16.81 10.80 2.05
C PRO A 96 -17.59 10.06 0.96
N ASP A 97 -16.94 9.13 0.24
CA ASP A 97 -17.57 8.36 -0.86
C ASP A 97 -18.65 7.38 -0.38
N VAL A 98 -18.44 6.74 0.78
CA VAL A 98 -19.43 5.82 1.37
C VAL A 98 -20.57 6.61 1.98
N HIS A 99 -20.25 7.73 2.65
CA HIS A 99 -21.25 8.64 3.18
C HIS A 99 -21.94 9.47 2.08
N GLN A 100 -21.44 9.46 0.85
CA GLN A 100 -21.89 10.31 -0.25
C GLN A 100 -22.01 11.80 0.14
N CYS A 101 -21.08 12.27 0.96
CA CYS A 101 -21.05 13.63 1.49
C CYS A 101 -19.67 14.24 1.20
N PRO A 102 -19.59 15.37 0.49
CA PRO A 102 -18.31 16.03 0.20
C PRO A 102 -17.49 16.32 1.46
N LEU A 103 -16.17 16.11 1.39
CA LEU A 103 -15.28 16.30 2.54
C LEU A 103 -15.30 17.74 3.10
N ASP A 104 -15.53 18.73 2.25
CA ASP A 104 -15.63 20.15 2.56
C ASP A 104 -17.07 20.64 2.82
N ASP A 105 -18.01 19.70 2.98
CA ASP A 105 -19.41 19.97 3.33
C ASP A 105 -19.54 20.44 4.80
N PRO A 106 -20.41 21.41 5.10
CA PRO A 106 -20.68 21.86 6.48
C PRO A 106 -21.09 20.75 7.45
N ALA A 107 -21.61 19.61 6.96
CA ALA A 107 -21.97 18.48 7.80
C ALA A 107 -20.75 17.84 8.52
N TYR A 108 -19.53 18.03 8.01
CA TYR A 108 -18.29 17.61 8.67
C TYR A 108 -17.69 18.66 9.60
N GLU A 109 -18.24 19.87 9.67
CA GLU A 109 -17.71 20.95 10.49
C GLU A 109 -17.52 20.61 11.99
N PRO A 110 -18.39 19.80 12.64
CA PRO A 110 -18.14 19.34 14.00
C PRO A 110 -16.82 18.57 14.16
N VAL A 111 -16.41 17.81 13.14
CA VAL A 111 -15.14 17.05 13.13
C VAL A 111 -13.95 18.00 13.10
N TRP A 112 -14.00 19.04 12.28
CA TRP A 112 -12.89 20.00 12.18
C TRP A 112 -12.74 20.80 13.47
N ARG A 113 -13.84 21.20 14.10
CA ARG A 113 -13.82 21.96 15.36
C ARG A 113 -13.29 21.20 16.57
N CYS A 114 -13.28 19.86 16.56
CA CYS A 114 -12.72 19.11 17.69
C CYS A 114 -11.19 19.14 17.73
N GLY A 115 -10.53 19.55 16.64
CA GLY A 115 -9.08 19.73 16.57
C GLY A 115 -8.28 18.42 16.61
N LEU A 116 -8.95 17.26 16.55
CA LEU A 116 -8.30 15.96 16.57
C LEU A 116 -7.74 15.59 15.19
N PRO A 117 -6.70 14.75 15.10
CA PRO A 117 -6.25 14.20 13.83
C PRO A 117 -7.39 13.50 13.09
N VAL A 118 -7.45 13.69 11.77
CA VAL A 118 -8.47 13.12 10.90
C VAL A 118 -7.82 12.26 9.84
N LEU A 119 -8.26 11.02 9.70
CA LEU A 119 -7.96 10.16 8.57
C LEU A 119 -9.17 10.14 7.65
N ALA A 120 -9.03 10.61 6.40
CA ALA A 120 -10.12 10.62 5.44
C ALA A 120 -9.76 9.83 4.18
N HIS A 121 -10.70 9.04 3.66
CA HIS A 121 -10.54 8.41 2.34
C HIS A 121 -10.37 9.48 1.26
N GLY A 122 -9.37 9.34 0.39
CA GLY A 122 -9.12 10.26 -0.73
C GLY A 122 -9.09 9.54 -2.07
N GLN A 123 -9.87 10.02 -3.03
CA GLN A 123 -9.97 9.46 -4.37
C GLN A 123 -9.99 10.57 -5.43
N THR A 124 -9.04 10.53 -6.36
CA THR A 124 -8.97 11.50 -7.47
C THR A 124 -10.21 11.39 -8.35
N ASP A 125 -10.74 12.56 -8.76
CA ASP A 125 -11.96 12.73 -9.53
C ASP A 125 -13.25 12.28 -8.82
N SER A 126 -13.18 11.94 -7.52
CA SER A 126 -14.37 11.71 -6.71
C SER A 126 -15.11 13.03 -6.46
N PRO A 127 -16.44 13.09 -6.66
CA PRO A 127 -17.19 14.27 -6.28
C PRO A 127 -17.20 14.48 -4.75
N TRP A 128 -16.81 13.50 -3.95
CA TRP A 128 -16.84 13.56 -2.48
C TRP A 128 -15.46 13.74 -1.84
N SER A 129 -14.41 13.12 -2.39
CA SER A 129 -13.09 13.03 -1.77
C SER A 129 -11.90 13.36 -2.69
N ASP A 130 -12.12 14.13 -3.75
CA ASP A 130 -11.03 14.60 -4.60
C ASP A 130 -9.96 15.35 -3.79
N PRO A 131 -8.65 15.19 -4.09
CA PRO A 131 -7.58 15.93 -3.42
C PRO A 131 -7.76 17.45 -3.36
N ALA A 132 -8.49 18.07 -4.29
CA ALA A 132 -8.81 19.50 -4.21
C ALA A 132 -9.68 19.84 -2.99
N ARG A 133 -10.57 18.92 -2.55
CA ARG A 133 -11.37 19.12 -1.35
C ARG A 133 -10.54 19.02 -0.07
N PHE A 134 -9.50 18.19 -0.07
CA PHE A 134 -8.52 18.16 1.03
C PHE A 134 -7.80 19.51 1.16
N ALA A 135 -7.35 20.09 0.05
CA ALA A 135 -6.75 21.43 0.06
C ALA A 135 -7.74 22.50 0.58
N THR A 136 -9.00 22.46 0.12
CA THR A 136 -10.07 23.35 0.63
C THR A 136 -10.25 23.24 2.13
N VAL A 137 -10.35 22.03 2.67
CA VAL A 137 -10.51 21.81 4.12
C VAL A 137 -9.27 22.26 4.88
N ALA A 138 -8.07 21.91 4.41
CA ALA A 138 -6.82 22.28 5.06
C ALA A 138 -6.59 23.81 5.07
N ALA A 139 -7.05 24.52 4.05
CA ALA A 139 -7.03 25.98 4.03
C ALA A 139 -7.95 26.59 5.10
N ARG A 140 -9.13 26.00 5.33
CA ARG A 140 -10.10 26.45 6.35
C ARG A 140 -9.68 26.05 7.77
N HIS A 141 -9.04 24.89 7.90
CA HIS A 141 -8.71 24.24 9.18
C HIS A 141 -7.22 23.86 9.25
N PRO A 142 -6.28 24.82 9.14
CA PRO A 142 -4.84 24.53 9.01
C PRO A 142 -4.19 23.94 10.26
N HIS A 143 -4.90 23.91 11.38
CA HIS A 143 -4.44 23.36 12.65
C HIS A 143 -4.79 21.88 12.85
N VAL A 144 -5.64 21.31 11.98
CA VAL A 144 -6.08 19.91 12.07
C VAL A 144 -5.16 19.01 11.24
N PRO A 145 -4.45 18.04 11.84
CA PRO A 145 -3.70 17.05 11.08
C PRO A 145 -4.66 16.19 10.23
N LEU A 146 -4.52 16.23 8.91
CA LEU A 146 -5.42 15.56 7.97
C LEU A 146 -4.63 14.54 7.12
N LEU A 147 -4.85 13.26 7.38
CA LEU A 147 -4.28 12.16 6.61
C LEU A 147 -5.18 11.86 5.41
N MET A 148 -4.65 12.06 4.20
CA MET A 148 -5.28 11.68 2.94
C MET A 148 -5.03 10.19 2.66
N GLY A 149 -5.98 9.36 3.05
CA GLY A 149 -5.97 7.92 2.78
C GLY A 149 -5.80 7.64 1.29
N HIS A 150 -4.89 6.72 0.98
CA HIS A 150 -4.56 6.28 -0.39
C HIS A 150 -3.97 7.34 -1.32
N THR A 151 -3.67 8.56 -0.83
CA THR A 151 -3.05 9.63 -1.64
C THR A 151 -3.80 9.88 -2.96
N GLY A 152 -5.13 9.86 -2.93
CA GLY A 152 -5.97 10.03 -4.12
C GLY A 152 -6.26 8.75 -4.90
N LEU A 153 -5.95 7.58 -4.32
CA LEU A 153 -6.29 6.18 -4.70
C LEU A 153 -5.78 5.68 -6.05
N TRP A 154 -5.80 6.52 -7.07
CA TRP A 154 -5.47 6.17 -8.44
C TRP A 154 -4.05 6.62 -8.81
N PRO A 155 -3.25 5.74 -9.44
CA PRO A 155 -1.90 6.07 -9.91
C PRO A 155 -1.77 7.37 -10.70
N TYR A 156 -2.75 7.70 -11.56
CA TYR A 156 -2.73 8.93 -12.35
C TYR A 156 -2.96 10.19 -11.49
N GLY A 157 -3.59 10.03 -10.33
CA GLY A 157 -3.93 11.10 -9.40
C GLY A 157 -2.87 11.41 -8.35
N PHE A 158 -1.96 10.49 -8.06
CA PHE A 158 -0.94 10.64 -7.01
C PHE A 158 -0.12 11.93 -7.14
N GLY A 159 0.40 12.21 -8.34
CA GLY A 159 1.17 13.44 -8.58
C GLY A 159 0.33 14.72 -8.47
N ARG A 160 -0.97 14.64 -8.78
CA ARG A 160 -1.91 15.76 -8.60
C ARG A 160 -2.20 15.98 -7.11
N ALA A 161 -2.41 14.91 -6.35
CA ALA A 161 -2.62 14.97 -4.91
C ALA A 161 -1.46 15.70 -4.21
N VAL A 162 -0.20 15.32 -4.49
CA VAL A 162 0.98 15.99 -3.94
C VAL A 162 0.98 17.48 -4.23
N ARG A 163 0.74 17.88 -5.49
CA ARG A 163 0.80 19.30 -5.89
C ARG A 163 -0.30 20.14 -5.25
N LEU A 164 -1.51 19.59 -5.12
CA LEU A 164 -2.63 20.32 -4.55
C LEU A 164 -2.48 20.58 -3.06
N VAL A 165 -1.78 19.70 -2.34
CA VAL A 165 -1.61 19.82 -0.89
C VAL A 165 -0.22 20.31 -0.48
N ALA A 166 0.64 20.66 -1.43
CA ALA A 166 2.03 21.03 -1.18
C ALA A 166 2.17 22.23 -0.23
N ASP A 167 1.26 23.20 -0.31
CA ASP A 167 1.25 24.41 0.53
C ASP A 167 0.44 24.21 1.84
N HIS A 168 -0.01 22.99 2.12
CA HIS A 168 -0.83 22.65 3.28
C HIS A 168 -0.07 21.68 4.20
N PRO A 169 0.78 22.18 5.12
CA PRO A 169 1.63 21.35 5.98
C PRO A 169 0.85 20.49 6.97
N SER A 170 -0.45 20.76 7.16
CA SER A 170 -1.35 19.95 7.96
C SER A 170 -1.85 18.69 7.24
N VAL A 171 -1.62 18.56 5.92
CA VAL A 171 -2.06 17.41 5.13
C VAL A 171 -0.94 16.40 4.95
N PHE A 172 -1.20 15.17 5.35
CA PHE A 172 -0.28 14.05 5.25
C PHE A 172 -0.76 13.09 4.17
N LEU A 173 0.11 12.76 3.22
CA LEU A 173 -0.17 11.78 2.17
C LEU A 173 0.01 10.37 2.73
N GLU A 174 -1.09 9.66 2.93
CA GLU A 174 -1.09 8.31 3.47
C GLU A 174 -1.00 7.31 2.31
N THR A 175 -0.03 6.40 2.37
CA THR A 175 0.39 5.58 1.23
C THR A 175 -0.22 4.18 1.19
N CYS A 176 -1.18 3.84 2.04
CA CYS A 176 -1.83 2.54 1.98
C CYS A 176 -2.65 2.41 0.69
N GLY A 177 -2.68 1.20 0.11
CA GLY A 177 -3.59 0.90 -0.99
C GLY A 177 -3.00 -0.07 -2.00
N SER A 178 -3.86 -0.92 -2.57
CA SER A 178 -3.45 -1.98 -3.50
C SER A 178 -2.85 -1.47 -4.82
N LYS A 179 -3.01 -0.18 -5.12
CA LYS A 179 -2.44 0.48 -6.31
C LYS A 179 -1.15 1.25 -6.00
N MET A 180 -0.80 1.38 -4.72
CA MET A 180 0.42 2.04 -4.28
C MET A 180 1.59 1.05 -4.34
N THR A 181 2.24 0.99 -5.50
CA THR A 181 3.42 0.13 -5.69
C THR A 181 4.69 0.84 -5.21
N GLY A 182 5.78 0.08 -5.02
CA GLY A 182 7.08 0.65 -4.65
C GLY A 182 7.53 1.78 -5.58
N ARG A 183 7.19 1.74 -6.89
CA ARG A 183 7.42 2.83 -7.85
C ARG A 183 6.75 4.14 -7.45
N TRP A 184 5.53 4.06 -6.95
CA TRP A 184 4.74 5.23 -6.60
C TRP A 184 5.14 5.80 -5.25
N ILE A 185 5.44 4.96 -4.26
CA ILE A 185 6.01 5.40 -2.97
C ILE A 185 7.28 6.20 -3.20
N ALA A 186 8.20 5.62 -3.97
CA ALA A 186 9.37 6.27 -4.52
C ALA A 186 9.05 7.65 -5.12
N ARG A 187 8.21 7.68 -6.15
CA ARG A 187 7.87 8.92 -6.84
C ARG A 187 7.22 9.96 -5.93
N LEU A 188 6.40 9.54 -4.97
CA LEU A 188 5.81 10.42 -3.96
C LEU A 188 6.89 11.01 -3.06
N ALA A 189 7.84 10.22 -2.58
CA ALA A 189 8.96 10.71 -1.78
C ALA A 189 9.83 11.74 -2.54
N ALA A 190 9.99 11.59 -3.85
CA ALA A 190 10.69 12.57 -4.68
C ALA A 190 9.86 13.83 -5.02
N LEU A 191 8.53 13.73 -4.99
CA LEU A 191 7.64 14.86 -5.26
C LEU A 191 7.27 15.62 -4.00
N ALA A 192 7.38 14.98 -2.83
CA ALA A 192 7.26 15.66 -1.56
C ALA A 192 8.31 16.79 -1.51
N PRO A 193 7.96 17.97 -0.95
CA PRO A 193 8.96 19.01 -0.66
C PRO A 193 10.15 18.39 0.07
N ALA A 194 11.35 18.92 -0.15
CA ALA A 194 12.61 18.38 0.36
C ALA A 194 12.47 17.89 1.81
N HIS A 195 12.24 16.58 1.97
CA HIS A 195 12.25 15.97 3.27
C HIS A 195 13.72 15.92 3.67
N PRO A 196 14.12 16.48 4.82
CA PRO A 196 15.53 16.53 5.24
C PRO A 196 16.10 15.12 5.48
N GLU A 197 15.25 14.10 5.59
CA GLU A 197 15.66 12.72 5.80
C GLU A 197 15.46 11.87 4.55
N ARG A 198 16.54 11.18 4.16
CA ARG A 198 16.57 10.17 3.11
C ARG A 198 15.78 8.93 3.57
N VAL A 199 15.09 8.23 2.66
CA VAL A 199 14.28 7.04 3.00
C VAL A 199 14.98 5.73 2.65
N THR A 200 14.78 4.70 3.47
CA THR A 200 15.14 3.31 3.10
C THR A 200 14.00 2.69 2.29
N VAL A 201 14.30 2.24 1.08
CA VAL A 201 13.29 1.68 0.17
C VAL A 201 13.36 0.15 0.22
N VAL A 202 12.25 -0.48 0.63
CA VAL A 202 12.10 -1.94 0.64
C VAL A 202 11.17 -2.35 -0.49
N ALA A 203 11.58 -3.36 -1.26
CA ALA A 203 10.74 -3.89 -2.34
C ALA A 203 10.88 -5.40 -2.48
N HIS A 204 9.84 -6.05 -2.99
CA HIS A 204 9.78 -7.50 -3.17
C HIS A 204 9.50 -7.89 -4.63
N GLY A 205 10.18 -8.93 -5.12
CA GLY A 205 9.92 -9.49 -6.44
C GLY A 205 10.17 -8.48 -7.57
N VAL A 206 9.14 -8.25 -8.41
CA VAL A 206 9.23 -7.30 -9.54
C VAL A 206 9.29 -5.85 -9.05
N ALA A 207 8.78 -5.54 -7.86
CA ALA A 207 8.86 -4.19 -7.32
C ALA A 207 10.31 -3.73 -7.09
N CYS A 208 11.25 -4.68 -6.95
CA CYS A 208 12.70 -4.39 -6.85
C CYS A 208 13.22 -3.60 -8.06
N TRP A 209 12.68 -3.84 -9.26
CA TRP A 209 13.05 -3.06 -10.46
C TRP A 209 12.65 -1.60 -10.34
N HIS A 210 11.49 -1.34 -9.74
CA HIS A 210 11.02 0.01 -9.51
C HIS A 210 11.79 0.72 -8.40
N ALA A 211 12.15 0.00 -7.35
CA ALA A 211 12.95 0.54 -6.25
C ALA A 211 14.37 0.89 -6.72
N GLU A 212 15.01 0.03 -7.51
CA GLU A 212 16.30 0.36 -8.13
C GLU A 212 16.18 1.55 -9.08
N ALA A 213 15.15 1.57 -9.94
CA ALA A 213 14.94 2.69 -10.84
C ALA A 213 14.73 4.01 -10.10
N PHE A 214 14.00 3.97 -8.99
CA PHE A 214 13.82 5.13 -8.13
C PHE A 214 15.14 5.63 -7.54
N ALA A 215 15.93 4.72 -6.97
CA ALA A 215 17.23 5.07 -6.40
C ALA A 215 18.10 5.76 -7.45
N ARG A 216 18.19 5.22 -8.67
CA ARG A 216 18.94 5.81 -9.79
C ARG A 216 18.42 7.18 -10.23
N LEU A 217 17.11 7.42 -10.17
CA LEU A 217 16.48 8.68 -10.60
C LEU A 217 16.49 9.77 -9.53
N HIS A 218 16.45 9.38 -8.25
CA HIS A 218 16.31 10.26 -7.10
C HIS A 218 17.33 9.92 -5.99
N PRO A 219 18.65 9.97 -6.29
CA PRO A 219 19.69 9.50 -5.37
C PRO A 219 19.72 10.26 -4.04
N LEU A 220 19.34 11.55 -4.05
CA LEU A 220 19.34 12.39 -2.85
C LEU A 220 18.18 12.08 -1.90
N SER A 221 17.19 11.29 -2.33
CA SER A 221 16.02 10.93 -1.52
C SER A 221 16.16 9.57 -0.85
N VAL A 222 17.22 8.79 -1.13
CA VAL A 222 17.36 7.39 -0.68
C VAL A 222 18.52 7.22 0.29
N ALA A 223 18.26 6.60 1.45
CA ALA A 223 19.26 6.26 2.48
C ALA A 223 19.90 4.89 2.18
N GLY A 224 19.07 3.95 1.73
CA GLY A 224 19.49 2.65 1.22
C GLY A 224 18.33 1.84 0.65
N LEU A 225 18.66 0.64 0.19
CA LEU A 225 17.78 -0.19 -0.63
C LEU A 225 17.78 -1.63 -0.12
N VAL A 226 16.60 -2.18 0.20
CA VAL A 226 16.44 -3.59 0.58
C VAL A 226 15.60 -4.29 -0.49
N LEU A 227 16.24 -5.16 -1.27
CA LEU A 227 15.63 -5.90 -2.37
C LEU A 227 15.35 -7.35 -1.96
N VAL A 228 14.09 -7.67 -1.76
CA VAL A 228 13.64 -8.97 -1.23
C VAL A 228 13.22 -9.89 -2.38
N ALA A 229 13.83 -11.07 -2.49
CA ALA A 229 13.59 -12.07 -3.53
C ALA A 229 13.40 -11.45 -4.94
N PRO A 230 14.34 -10.61 -5.41
CA PRO A 230 14.14 -9.79 -6.59
C PRO A 230 13.86 -10.63 -7.85
N ALA A 231 12.93 -10.17 -8.67
CA ALA A 231 12.67 -10.83 -9.94
C ALA A 231 13.85 -10.65 -10.91
N CYS A 232 14.13 -11.67 -11.70
CA CYS A 232 15.19 -11.60 -12.71
C CYS A 232 14.76 -10.80 -13.93
N ALA A 233 15.41 -9.66 -14.17
CA ALA A 233 15.26 -8.88 -15.39
C ALA A 233 15.97 -9.59 -16.57
N LYS A 234 15.38 -10.68 -17.07
CA LYS A 234 15.91 -11.40 -18.24
C LYS A 234 15.71 -10.56 -19.50
N ASP A 235 16.77 -10.43 -20.30
CA ASP A 235 16.68 -9.80 -21.62
C ASP A 235 15.74 -10.58 -22.54
N ARG A 236 14.54 -10.03 -22.75
CA ARG A 236 13.60 -10.52 -23.75
C ARG A 236 13.10 -9.32 -24.54
N ARG A 237 13.18 -9.40 -25.86
CA ARG A 237 12.73 -8.32 -26.76
C ARG A 237 11.28 -7.92 -26.43
N PRO A 238 10.94 -6.62 -26.40
CA PRO A 238 9.57 -6.15 -26.25
C PRO A 238 8.66 -6.74 -27.34
N LEU A 239 7.43 -7.12 -26.99
CA LEU A 239 6.43 -7.49 -27.98
C LEU A 239 5.69 -6.22 -28.41
N GLY A 240 6.08 -5.64 -29.54
CA GLY A 240 5.51 -4.39 -30.07
C GLY A 240 3.98 -4.23 -29.98
N PRO A 241 3.16 -5.23 -30.39
CA PRO A 241 1.70 -5.13 -30.31
C PRO A 241 1.10 -5.41 -28.91
N ALA A 242 1.89 -5.87 -27.93
CA ALA A 242 1.40 -6.17 -26.58
C ALA A 242 1.24 -4.93 -25.69
N ARG A 243 1.87 -3.80 -26.04
CA ARG A 243 1.79 -2.52 -25.31
C ARG A 243 0.37 -1.96 -25.19
N SER A 244 -0.42 -2.12 -26.24
CA SER A 244 -1.81 -1.64 -26.30
C SER A 244 -2.78 -2.66 -25.73
N ALA A 245 -2.58 -3.97 -25.98
CA ALA A 245 -3.46 -5.04 -25.49
C ALA A 245 -3.49 -5.13 -23.95
N GLY A 246 -2.36 -4.92 -23.29
CA GLY A 246 -2.26 -4.94 -21.83
C GLY A 246 -3.17 -3.94 -21.11
N ARG A 247 -3.46 -2.80 -21.75
CA ARG A 247 -4.31 -1.73 -21.19
C ARG A 247 -5.79 -2.10 -21.14
N TRP A 248 -6.25 -3.03 -21.98
CA TRP A 248 -7.65 -3.44 -22.08
C TRP A 248 -7.97 -4.71 -21.27
N LEU A 249 -6.95 -5.44 -20.82
CA LEU A 249 -7.12 -6.70 -20.07
C LEU A 249 -7.97 -6.57 -18.79
N PRO A 250 -7.84 -5.52 -17.96
CA PRO A 250 -8.69 -5.37 -16.78
C PRO A 250 -10.19 -5.28 -17.10
N ALA A 251 -10.56 -4.69 -18.25
CA ALA A 251 -11.95 -4.59 -18.70
C ALA A 251 -12.52 -5.94 -19.17
N LEU A 252 -11.66 -6.86 -19.62
CA LEU A 252 -12.05 -8.21 -20.05
C LEU A 252 -12.28 -9.18 -18.87
N GLY A 253 -11.67 -8.90 -17.71
CA GLY A 253 -11.79 -9.70 -16.49
C GLY A 253 -13.19 -9.75 -15.87
N GLY A 254 -14.08 -8.85 -16.28
CA GLY A 254 -15.49 -8.81 -15.87
C GLY A 254 -16.45 -9.61 -16.75
N THR A 255 -15.97 -10.28 -17.80
CA THR A 255 -16.83 -11.07 -18.70
C THR A 255 -17.20 -12.42 -18.08
N TRP A 256 -18.41 -12.91 -18.41
CA TRP A 256 -18.86 -14.24 -18.03
C TRP A 256 -17.88 -15.35 -18.47
N GLY A 257 -17.34 -15.24 -19.68
CA GLY A 257 -16.35 -16.18 -20.21
C GLY A 257 -15.04 -16.20 -19.42
N ALA A 258 -14.50 -15.02 -19.03
CA ALA A 258 -13.30 -14.94 -18.20
C ALA A 258 -13.54 -15.54 -16.80
N THR A 259 -14.74 -15.36 -16.24
CA THR A 259 -15.10 -15.93 -14.93
C THR A 259 -15.26 -17.45 -14.99
N ALA A 260 -15.89 -17.98 -16.04
CA ALA A 260 -16.01 -19.43 -16.24
C ALA A 260 -14.64 -20.09 -16.43
N LEU A 261 -13.76 -19.48 -17.24
CA LEU A 261 -12.40 -19.97 -17.45
C LEU A 261 -11.56 -19.91 -16.16
N ALA A 262 -11.66 -18.82 -15.39
CA ALA A 262 -10.96 -18.68 -14.12
C ALA A 262 -11.36 -19.76 -13.11
N ARG A 263 -12.65 -20.11 -13.03
CA ARG A 263 -13.13 -21.19 -12.16
C ARG A 263 -12.57 -22.56 -12.54
N LEU A 264 -12.40 -22.82 -13.84
CA LEU A 264 -11.89 -24.11 -14.34
C LEU A 264 -10.36 -24.22 -14.22
N VAL A 265 -9.63 -23.16 -14.57
CA VAL A 265 -8.18 -23.22 -14.74
C VAL A 265 -7.41 -22.56 -13.59
N GLY A 266 -8.01 -21.59 -12.90
CA GLY A 266 -7.35 -20.78 -11.88
C GLY A 266 -6.84 -21.56 -10.67
N PRO A 267 -7.70 -22.29 -9.93
CA PRO A 267 -7.27 -23.09 -8.78
C PRO A 267 -6.20 -24.16 -9.09
N PRO A 268 -6.33 -24.99 -10.15
CA PRO A 268 -5.28 -25.97 -10.47
C PRO A 268 -3.98 -25.30 -10.94
N ALA A 269 -4.05 -24.21 -11.71
CA ALA A 269 -2.86 -23.45 -12.09
C ALA A 269 -2.17 -22.82 -10.87
N HIS A 270 -2.92 -22.21 -9.95
CA HIS A 270 -2.36 -21.66 -8.72
C HIS A 270 -1.65 -22.74 -7.89
N ARG A 271 -2.29 -23.89 -7.69
CA ARG A 271 -1.68 -25.00 -6.95
C ARG A 271 -0.38 -25.48 -7.60
N LEU A 272 -0.35 -25.55 -8.94
CA LEU A 272 0.83 -25.95 -9.69
C LEU A 272 1.98 -24.94 -9.54
N PHE A 273 1.69 -23.63 -9.61
CA PHE A 273 2.72 -22.59 -9.62
C PHE A 273 3.14 -22.08 -8.24
N ALA A 274 2.21 -22.01 -7.29
CA ALA A 274 2.46 -21.51 -5.94
C ALA A 274 2.71 -22.62 -4.92
N GLY A 275 2.41 -23.88 -5.26
CA GLY A 275 2.62 -25.03 -4.37
C GLY A 275 1.65 -25.10 -3.19
N CYS A 276 0.66 -24.21 -3.12
CA CYS A 276 -0.30 -24.14 -2.02
C CYS A 276 -1.75 -24.14 -2.53
N PRO A 277 -2.72 -24.59 -1.71
CA PRO A 277 -4.14 -24.49 -2.03
C PRO A 277 -4.62 -23.03 -2.00
N ASP A 278 -5.72 -22.76 -2.71
CA ASP A 278 -6.44 -21.49 -2.69
C ASP A 278 -7.77 -21.65 -1.93
N PRO A 279 -7.75 -21.75 -0.59
CA PRO A 279 -8.97 -21.97 0.21
C PRO A 279 -9.96 -20.80 0.13
N ALA A 280 -9.46 -19.62 -0.23
CA ALA A 280 -10.24 -18.41 -0.41
C ALA A 280 -10.89 -18.31 -1.81
N GLY A 281 -10.58 -19.23 -2.73
CA GLY A 281 -11.10 -19.24 -4.09
C GLY A 281 -10.73 -17.99 -4.91
N VAL A 282 -9.66 -17.30 -4.54
CA VAL A 282 -9.23 -16.05 -5.20
C VAL A 282 -8.97 -16.26 -6.68
N TYR A 283 -8.31 -17.35 -7.04
CA TYR A 283 -7.94 -17.66 -8.42
C TYR A 283 -9.13 -18.15 -9.25
N SER A 284 -10.28 -18.40 -8.63
CA SER A 284 -11.54 -18.67 -9.34
C SER A 284 -12.23 -17.38 -9.82
N MET A 285 -11.75 -16.20 -9.43
CA MET A 285 -12.31 -14.91 -9.85
C MET A 285 -11.78 -14.50 -11.23
N GLY A 286 -12.68 -14.19 -12.18
CA GLY A 286 -12.33 -13.80 -13.56
C GLY A 286 -11.32 -12.65 -13.68
N LYS A 287 -11.33 -11.72 -12.72
CA LYS A 287 -10.38 -10.60 -12.65
C LYS A 287 -8.93 -11.01 -12.39
N VAL A 288 -8.70 -12.16 -11.73
CA VAL A 288 -7.36 -12.59 -11.30
C VAL A 288 -6.51 -13.06 -12.49
N PRO A 289 -6.96 -13.97 -13.37
CA PRO A 289 -6.19 -14.33 -14.57
C PRO A 289 -5.90 -13.14 -15.49
N ALA A 290 -6.86 -12.22 -15.63
CA ALA A 290 -6.67 -11.01 -16.44
C ALA A 290 -5.57 -10.09 -15.86
N ALA A 291 -5.57 -9.90 -14.54
CA ALA A 291 -4.52 -9.14 -13.84
C ALA A 291 -3.14 -9.81 -13.98
N VAL A 292 -3.07 -11.14 -13.77
CA VAL A 292 -1.82 -11.93 -13.91
C VAL A 292 -1.27 -11.84 -15.34
N ALA A 293 -2.13 -11.99 -16.36
CA ALA A 293 -1.73 -11.86 -17.76
C ALA A 293 -1.24 -10.44 -18.08
N GLY A 294 -1.95 -9.42 -17.59
CA GLY A 294 -1.55 -8.02 -17.75
C GLY A 294 -0.18 -7.74 -17.14
N GLU A 295 0.07 -8.23 -15.92
CA GLU A 295 1.37 -8.11 -15.27
C GLU A 295 2.47 -8.84 -16.05
N TRP A 296 2.21 -10.07 -16.49
CA TRP A 296 3.18 -10.86 -17.25
C TRP A 296 3.61 -10.17 -18.56
N LEU A 297 2.65 -9.56 -19.28
CA LEU A 297 2.95 -8.79 -20.49
C LEU A 297 3.76 -7.52 -20.17
N ALA A 298 3.42 -6.81 -19.09
CA ALA A 298 4.11 -5.58 -18.69
C ALA A 298 5.55 -5.83 -18.22
N ARG A 299 5.85 -6.99 -17.63
CA ARG A 299 7.19 -7.34 -17.10
C ARG A 299 8.31 -7.23 -18.14
N ARG A 300 8.04 -7.54 -19.42
CA ARG A 300 9.06 -7.43 -20.48
C ARG A 300 9.50 -6.00 -20.71
N ASP A 301 8.54 -5.10 -20.86
CA ASP A 301 8.81 -3.68 -21.08
C ASP A 301 9.49 -3.07 -19.85
N MET A 302 9.05 -3.44 -18.65
CA MET A 302 9.66 -2.98 -17.39
C MET A 302 11.13 -3.41 -17.26
N ALA A 303 11.47 -4.65 -17.64
CA ALA A 303 12.85 -5.12 -17.63
C ALA A 303 13.71 -4.36 -18.65
N ALA A 304 13.19 -4.11 -19.86
CA ALA A 304 13.90 -3.35 -20.89
C ALA A 304 14.14 -1.89 -20.48
N ASP A 305 13.16 -1.25 -19.84
CA ASP A 305 13.30 0.11 -19.33
C ASP A 305 14.32 0.19 -18.17
N LEU A 306 14.34 -0.80 -17.26
CA LEU A 306 15.35 -0.87 -16.20
C LEU A 306 16.76 -1.02 -16.78
N HIS A 307 16.96 -1.90 -17.77
CA HIS A 307 18.27 -2.08 -18.41
C HIS A 307 18.77 -0.81 -19.10
N ARG A 308 17.87 -0.08 -19.76
CA ARG A 308 18.21 1.24 -20.32
C ARG A 308 18.64 2.21 -19.23
N LEU A 309 17.90 2.25 -18.12
CA LEU A 309 18.23 3.12 -17.00
C LEU A 309 19.56 2.75 -16.33
N ARG A 310 19.90 1.46 -16.25
CA ARG A 310 21.21 0.99 -15.75
C ARG A 310 22.38 1.45 -16.60
N ALA A 311 22.17 1.55 -17.91
CA ALA A 311 23.18 2.06 -18.85
C ALA A 311 23.34 3.59 -18.77
N GLU A 312 22.26 4.32 -18.47
CA GLU A 312 22.25 5.77 -18.45
C GLU A 312 22.60 6.39 -17.09
N LYS A 313 22.27 5.71 -15.98
CA LYS A 313 22.39 6.26 -14.62
C LYS A 313 23.08 5.27 -13.69
N PRO A 314 24.13 5.66 -12.95
CA PRO A 314 24.80 4.79 -11.99
C PRO A 314 23.89 4.44 -10.81
N VAL A 315 24.24 3.36 -10.09
CA VAL A 315 23.62 3.07 -8.79
C VAL A 315 24.04 4.18 -7.82
N PRO A 316 23.14 4.72 -6.99
CA PRO A 316 23.54 5.66 -5.94
C PRO A 316 24.51 4.98 -4.97
N GLY A 317 25.47 5.72 -4.42
CA GLY A 317 26.40 5.22 -3.39
C GLY A 317 25.73 5.02 -2.03
N VAL A 318 24.61 4.30 -2.00
CA VAL A 318 23.81 3.98 -0.82
C VAL A 318 23.99 2.51 -0.48
N ALA A 319 23.75 2.14 0.78
CA ALA A 319 23.77 0.74 1.18
C ALA A 319 22.66 -0.02 0.44
N VAL A 320 23.01 -1.16 -0.16
CA VAL A 320 22.06 -2.05 -0.82
C VAL A 320 22.16 -3.44 -0.18
N THR A 321 21.02 -4.01 0.20
CA THR A 321 20.92 -5.39 0.68
C THR A 321 19.99 -6.16 -0.25
N VAL A 322 20.44 -7.33 -0.72
CA VAL A 322 19.63 -8.27 -1.50
C VAL A 322 19.35 -9.49 -0.62
N ILE A 323 18.08 -9.77 -0.37
CA ILE A 323 17.65 -11.00 0.32
C ILE A 323 17.28 -12.02 -0.76
N SER A 324 18.07 -13.08 -0.84
CA SER A 324 17.90 -14.18 -1.80
C SER A 324 17.16 -15.37 -1.19
N THR A 325 16.43 -16.10 -2.03
CA THR A 325 15.56 -17.23 -1.61
C THR A 325 15.92 -18.54 -2.32
N GLY A 326 15.71 -19.67 -1.65
CA GLY A 326 16.00 -21.01 -2.18
C GLY A 326 17.50 -21.35 -2.27
N GLU A 327 17.81 -22.56 -2.76
CA GLU A 327 19.16 -23.16 -2.64
C GLU A 327 20.27 -22.56 -3.53
N ARG A 328 20.00 -21.48 -4.29
CA ARG A 328 20.92 -20.55 -4.99
C ARG A 328 20.22 -20.03 -6.25
N ASP A 329 20.01 -18.72 -6.34
CA ASP A 329 19.57 -18.06 -7.57
C ASP A 329 20.72 -17.24 -8.17
N ALA A 330 21.33 -17.78 -9.25
CA ALA A 330 22.47 -17.15 -9.94
C ALA A 330 22.17 -15.74 -10.47
N CYS A 331 20.89 -15.39 -10.60
CA CYS A 331 20.46 -14.05 -10.98
C CYS A 331 20.45 -13.08 -9.79
N GLU A 332 19.98 -13.50 -8.60
CA GLU A 332 20.00 -12.66 -7.40
C GLU A 332 21.44 -12.39 -6.96
N GLU A 333 22.33 -13.39 -7.09
CA GLU A 333 23.77 -13.23 -6.86
C GLU A 333 24.46 -12.28 -7.85
N ARG A 334 24.04 -12.33 -9.12
CA ARG A 334 24.56 -11.40 -10.14
C ARG A 334 24.09 -9.98 -9.84
N LEU A 335 22.81 -9.81 -9.51
CA LEU A 335 22.25 -8.52 -9.11
C LEU A 335 23.00 -7.95 -7.91
N ALA A 336 23.27 -8.77 -6.87
CA ALA A 336 24.01 -8.32 -5.71
C ALA A 336 25.42 -7.83 -6.09
N ARG A 337 26.12 -8.53 -7.00
CA ARG A 337 27.42 -8.06 -7.52
C ARG A 337 27.30 -6.76 -8.33
N ASP A 338 26.33 -6.69 -9.24
CA ASP A 338 26.12 -5.52 -10.11
C ASP A 338 25.77 -4.25 -9.31
N LEU A 339 25.11 -4.41 -8.17
CA LEU A 339 24.74 -3.33 -7.27
C LEU A 339 25.73 -3.11 -6.12
N ALA A 340 26.82 -3.89 -6.04
CA ALA A 340 27.73 -3.94 -4.90
C ALA A 340 26.99 -4.09 -3.54
N ALA A 341 25.94 -4.93 -3.54
CA ALA A 341 25.04 -5.14 -2.42
C ALA A 341 25.54 -6.23 -1.45
N GLU A 342 25.17 -6.09 -0.18
CA GLU A 342 25.20 -7.18 0.79
C GLU A 342 24.17 -8.25 0.39
N LEU A 343 24.58 -9.52 0.37
CA LEU A 343 23.71 -10.63 0.00
C LEU A 343 23.35 -11.47 1.23
N VAL A 344 22.09 -11.42 1.63
CA VAL A 344 21.50 -12.28 2.66
C VAL A 344 20.86 -13.49 1.98
N ARG A 345 21.13 -14.70 2.46
CA ARG A 345 20.66 -15.95 1.85
C ARG A 345 19.67 -16.66 2.77
N LEU A 346 18.47 -16.94 2.27
CA LEU A 346 17.44 -17.70 2.96
C LEU A 346 17.14 -19.00 2.19
N PRO A 347 17.99 -20.04 2.31
CA PRO A 347 17.92 -21.23 1.45
C PRO A 347 16.66 -22.09 1.68
N ALA A 348 16.11 -22.05 2.89
CA ALA A 348 14.91 -22.79 3.27
C ALA A 348 13.60 -22.01 3.06
N VAL A 349 13.68 -20.77 2.55
CA VAL A 349 12.53 -19.87 2.40
C VAL A 349 12.16 -19.76 0.93
N GLY A 350 10.87 -19.87 0.64
CA GLY A 350 10.28 -19.67 -0.68
C GLY A 350 10.25 -18.20 -1.08
N ARG A 351 9.64 -17.90 -2.23
CA ARG A 351 9.55 -16.51 -2.72
C ARG A 351 8.64 -15.62 -1.85
N GLN A 352 7.91 -16.15 -0.88
CA GLN A 352 7.02 -15.37 0.00
C GLN A 352 7.74 -14.93 1.28
N VAL A 353 8.95 -14.36 1.16
CA VAL A 353 9.74 -13.84 2.30
C VAL A 353 8.95 -12.96 3.27
N PRO A 354 8.07 -12.03 2.83
CA PRO A 354 7.27 -11.23 3.77
C PRO A 354 6.32 -12.06 4.67
N LEU A 355 6.03 -13.30 4.27
CA LEU A 355 5.22 -14.25 5.03
C LEU A 355 6.09 -15.24 5.81
N GLU A 356 7.13 -15.76 5.18
CA GLU A 356 7.93 -16.87 5.73
C GLU A 356 9.09 -16.43 6.62
N ALA A 357 9.70 -15.28 6.34
CA ALA A 357 10.85 -14.74 7.09
C ALA A 357 10.88 -13.19 7.13
N PRO A 358 9.82 -12.55 7.67
CA PRO A 358 9.73 -11.09 7.75
C PRO A 358 10.84 -10.46 8.60
N GLU A 359 11.38 -11.16 9.60
CA GLU A 359 12.48 -10.73 10.45
C GLU A 359 13.74 -10.40 9.65
N ALA A 360 14.05 -11.17 8.60
CA ALA A 360 15.19 -10.90 7.72
C ALA A 360 15.05 -9.54 7.00
N ILE A 361 13.82 -9.13 6.69
CA ILE A 361 13.54 -7.82 6.09
C ILE A 361 13.74 -6.71 7.13
N VAL A 362 13.25 -6.91 8.35
CA VAL A 362 13.39 -5.96 9.46
C VAL A 362 14.86 -5.73 9.79
N ASP A 363 15.64 -6.80 9.91
CA ASP A 363 17.08 -6.75 10.20
C ASP A 363 17.85 -6.01 9.09
N ALA A 364 17.54 -6.32 7.83
CA ALA A 364 18.13 -5.63 6.68
C ALA A 364 17.80 -4.13 6.69
N VAL A 365 16.57 -3.73 7.01
CA VAL A 365 16.18 -2.31 7.13
C VAL A 365 16.93 -1.64 8.28
N ALA A 366 17.07 -2.32 9.43
CA ALA A 366 17.76 -1.79 10.60
C ALA A 366 19.27 -1.59 10.39
N ALA A 367 19.86 -2.32 9.45
CA ALA A 367 21.28 -2.24 9.09
C ALA A 367 21.64 -1.03 8.19
N VAL A 368 20.67 -0.40 7.53
CA VAL A 368 20.85 0.71 6.55
C VAL A 368 21.18 2.07 7.21
N ARG A 369 21.75 2.07 8.42
CA ARG A 369 21.98 3.30 9.21
C ARG A 369 22.84 4.35 8.51
#